data_AF-A0A5E4HM22-F1
#
_entry.id   AF-A0A5E4HM22-F1
#
_cell.length_a   1.000
_cell.length_b   1.000
_cell.length_c   1.000
_cell.angle_alpha   90.00
_cell.angle_beta   90.00
_cell.angle_gamma   90.00
#
_symmetry.space_group_name_H-M   'P 1'
#
loop_
_entity.id
_entity.type
_entity.pdbx_description
1 polymer ?
#
loop_
_entity_poly.entity_id
_entity_poly.type
_entity_poly.pdbx_seq_one_letter_code
_entity_poly.pdbx_strand_id
1 'polypeptide(L)'
;MGDKDGDDDVERLLAEEDERVTKKSESSKNEMVIRTIPEQTPYQMMDRADEEQILAELNGLPDDVLDTMVYSFPSGGKRITGLSWVGTKTLIVEAGNYAIEDPHIVETADAFRVVCRARDLTRNIALYGAAEVPKRMKTRDGEIEDPFALSKALSKAQRNALQNLLPKKLVAEFITKCMAAKGPKVRFQ
;
A
#
# COMPACT_ATOMS: atom_id res chain seq x y z
N MET A 1 -19.33 72.37 24.79
CA MET A 1 -17.95 72.10 25.25
C MET A 1 -18.09 71.21 26.45
N GLY A 2 -17.91 69.89 26.40
CA GLY A 2 -17.60 68.92 25.36
C GLY A 2 -17.74 67.57 26.07
N ASP A 3 -18.36 66.61 25.39
CA ASP A 3 -18.73 65.30 25.90
C ASP A 3 -17.53 64.53 26.51
N LYS A 4 -17.73 63.96 27.69
CA LYS A 4 -16.86 62.96 28.33
C LYS A 4 -17.76 61.80 28.70
N ASP A 5 -17.90 60.78 27.86
CA ASP A 5 -18.52 59.48 28.21
C ASP A 5 -18.34 58.48 27.03
N GLY A 6 -17.12 58.36 26.49
CA GLY A 6 -16.87 57.53 25.29
C GLY A 6 -15.63 56.63 25.31
N ASP A 7 -14.72 56.79 26.26
CA ASP A 7 -13.41 56.10 26.22
C ASP A 7 -13.33 54.86 27.13
N ASP A 8 -14.18 54.71 28.15
CA ASP A 8 -14.10 53.59 29.11
C ASP A 8 -14.71 52.27 28.61
N ASP A 9 -15.57 52.31 27.58
CA ASP A 9 -16.21 51.09 27.03
C ASP A 9 -15.34 50.39 25.98
N VAL A 10 -14.44 51.12 25.30
CA VAL A 10 -13.54 50.55 24.28
C VAL A 10 -12.40 49.76 24.94
N GLU A 11 -11.83 50.27 26.05
CA GLU A 11 -10.79 49.54 26.80
C GLU A 11 -11.31 48.23 27.42
N ARG A 12 -12.58 48.19 27.87
CA ARG A 12 -13.19 46.95 28.37
C ARG A 12 -13.42 45.92 27.27
N LEU A 13 -13.86 46.34 26.10
CA LEU A 13 -14.10 45.43 24.96
C LEU A 13 -12.79 44.85 24.42
N LEU A 14 -11.70 45.64 24.41
CA LEU A 14 -10.37 45.16 24.01
C LEU A 14 -9.77 44.20 25.04
N ALA A 15 -9.98 44.43 26.34
CA ALA A 15 -9.54 43.52 27.39
C ALA A 15 -10.31 42.17 27.38
N GLU A 16 -11.60 42.17 27.04
CA GLU A 16 -12.41 40.95 26.92
C GLU A 16 -12.09 40.12 25.65
N GLU A 17 -11.65 40.76 24.56
CA GLU A 17 -11.16 40.06 23.38
C GLU A 17 -9.78 39.43 23.61
N ASP A 18 -8.85 40.13 24.29
CA ASP A 18 -7.53 39.57 24.63
C ASP A 18 -7.61 38.39 25.61
N GLU A 19 -8.57 38.41 26.56
CA GLU A 19 -8.79 37.29 27.48
C GLU A 19 -9.42 36.06 26.78
N ARG A 20 -10.20 36.27 25.71
CA ARG A 20 -10.75 35.19 24.86
C ARG A 20 -9.71 34.62 23.91
N VAL A 21 -8.79 35.44 23.41
CA VAL A 21 -7.69 35.00 22.54
C VAL A 21 -6.64 34.20 23.34
N THR A 22 -6.31 34.66 24.56
CA THR A 22 -5.39 33.94 25.45
C THR A 22 -5.96 32.61 25.92
N LYS A 23 -7.23 32.53 26.33
CA LYS A 23 -7.88 31.25 26.71
C LYS A 23 -8.07 30.26 25.54
N LYS A 24 -8.23 30.75 24.30
CA LYS A 24 -8.31 29.88 23.10
C LYS A 24 -6.94 29.33 22.67
N SER A 25 -5.84 30.00 23.07
CA SER A 25 -4.48 29.55 22.80
C SER A 25 -3.98 28.44 23.75
N GLU A 26 -4.63 28.25 24.89
CA GLU A 26 -4.23 27.26 25.90
C GLU A 26 -4.90 25.88 25.77
N SER A 27 -5.90 25.70 24.88
CA SER A 27 -6.68 24.46 24.77
C SER A 27 -6.30 23.50 23.62
N SER A 28 -5.12 23.65 23.01
CA SER A 28 -4.63 22.64 22.05
C SER A 28 -3.11 22.49 22.12
N LYS A 29 -2.62 22.08 23.29
CA LYS A 29 -1.44 21.22 23.33
C LYS A 29 -1.86 19.84 22.84
N ASN A 30 -1.91 19.69 21.52
CA ASN A 30 -2.02 18.39 20.88
C ASN A 30 -0.73 17.65 21.24
N GLU A 31 -0.79 16.82 22.30
CA GLU A 31 0.27 15.88 22.61
C GLU A 31 0.58 15.12 21.33
N MET A 32 1.76 15.38 20.78
CA MET A 32 2.26 14.67 19.63
C MET A 32 2.53 13.25 20.12
N VAL A 33 1.50 12.40 20.04
CA VAL A 33 1.60 10.98 20.32
C VAL A 33 2.63 10.47 19.31
N ILE A 34 3.86 10.30 19.77
CA ILE A 34 4.90 9.56 19.06
C ILE A 34 4.34 8.15 18.97
N ARG A 35 3.59 7.88 17.90
CA ARG A 35 3.19 6.53 17.55
C ARG A 35 4.50 5.82 17.26
N THR A 36 4.92 4.95 18.15
CA THR A 36 5.97 3.99 17.88
C THR A 36 5.49 3.19 16.68
N ILE A 37 5.96 3.56 15.48
CA ILE A 37 5.67 2.84 14.26
C ILE A 37 6.30 1.46 14.48
N PRO A 38 5.53 0.35 14.41
CA PRO A 38 6.14 -0.97 14.48
C PRO A 38 7.28 -1.03 13.45
N GLU A 39 8.38 -1.69 13.81
CA GLU A 39 9.66 -1.72 13.08
C GLU A 39 9.47 -2.00 11.56
N GLN A 40 8.37 -2.68 11.19
CA GLN A 40 7.74 -2.56 9.89
C GLN A 40 6.20 -2.48 10.01
N THR A 41 5.59 -1.64 9.18
CA THR A 41 4.13 -1.63 9.01
C THR A 41 3.67 -2.92 8.32
N PRO A 42 2.42 -3.37 8.52
CA PRO A 42 1.84 -4.48 7.76
C PRO A 42 2.02 -4.35 6.26
N TYR A 43 1.89 -3.14 5.74
CA TYR A 43 2.08 -2.85 4.33
C TYR A 43 3.51 -3.18 3.86
N GLN A 44 4.51 -2.79 4.63
CA GLN A 44 5.91 -3.09 4.33
C GLN A 44 6.21 -4.59 4.38
N MET A 45 5.61 -5.33 5.32
CA MET A 45 5.76 -6.79 5.39
C MET A 45 5.14 -7.49 4.17
N MET A 46 3.95 -7.03 3.74
CA MET A 46 3.28 -7.57 2.54
C MET A 46 4.06 -7.24 1.27
N ASP A 47 4.50 -6.00 1.12
CA ASP A 47 5.27 -5.55 -0.06
C ASP A 47 6.60 -6.29 -0.17
N ARG A 48 7.26 -6.54 0.97
CA ARG A 48 8.49 -7.35 1.01
C ARG A 48 8.23 -8.79 0.59
N ALA A 49 7.18 -9.43 1.13
CA ALA A 49 6.85 -10.82 0.79
C ALA A 49 6.54 -10.97 -0.72
N ASP A 50 5.82 -10.01 -1.30
CA ASP A 50 5.55 -10.02 -2.74
C ASP A 50 6.82 -9.77 -3.57
N GLU A 51 7.69 -8.88 -3.11
CA GLU A 51 8.98 -8.64 -3.77
C GLU A 51 9.89 -9.87 -3.75
N GLU A 52 9.92 -10.62 -2.65
CA GLU A 52 10.63 -11.89 -2.54
C GLU A 52 10.09 -12.92 -3.55
N GLN A 53 8.76 -13.00 -3.74
CA GLN A 53 8.16 -13.86 -4.77
C GLN A 53 8.48 -13.41 -6.19
N ILE A 54 8.39 -12.11 -6.48
CA ILE A 54 8.75 -11.56 -7.80
C ILE A 54 10.21 -11.86 -8.11
N LEU A 55 11.10 -11.68 -7.14
CA LEU A 55 12.51 -12.02 -7.29
C LEU A 55 12.73 -13.52 -7.48
N ALA A 56 12.00 -14.37 -6.76
CA ALA A 56 12.08 -15.82 -6.93
C ALA A 56 11.68 -16.24 -8.35
N GLU A 57 10.59 -15.68 -8.88
CA GLU A 57 10.14 -15.88 -10.28
C GLU A 57 11.21 -15.47 -11.29
N LEU A 58 11.79 -14.27 -11.12
CA LEU A 58 12.80 -13.73 -12.03
C LEU A 58 14.11 -14.51 -12.02
N ASN A 59 14.46 -15.12 -10.87
CA ASN A 59 15.69 -15.88 -10.70
C ASN A 59 15.53 -17.39 -10.90
N GLY A 60 14.32 -17.89 -11.19
CA GLY A 60 14.04 -19.33 -11.29
C GLY A 60 14.34 -20.11 -9.99
N LEU A 61 14.25 -19.43 -8.83
CA LEU A 61 14.52 -19.97 -7.50
C LEU A 61 13.33 -20.84 -7.01
N PRO A 62 13.53 -21.73 -6.02
CA PRO A 62 12.76 -22.97 -5.85
C PRO A 62 11.23 -22.79 -5.72
N ASP A 63 10.52 -23.81 -6.21
CA ASP A 63 9.05 -23.86 -6.31
C ASP A 63 8.32 -23.55 -5.00
N ASP A 64 8.95 -23.76 -3.83
CA ASP A 64 8.34 -23.57 -2.51
C ASP A 64 8.03 -22.10 -2.19
N VAL A 65 8.81 -21.15 -2.71
CA VAL A 65 8.53 -19.71 -2.58
C VAL A 65 7.38 -19.30 -3.52
N LEU A 66 7.30 -19.94 -4.69
CA LEU A 66 6.21 -19.76 -5.65
C LEU A 66 4.88 -20.33 -5.11
N ASP A 67 4.93 -21.39 -4.32
CA ASP A 67 3.74 -22.10 -3.83
C ASP A 67 2.95 -21.34 -2.75
N THR A 68 3.50 -20.24 -2.19
CA THR A 68 2.82 -19.50 -1.13
C THR A 68 1.78 -18.52 -1.70
N MET A 69 0.51 -18.92 -1.74
CA MET A 69 -0.59 -18.07 -2.25
C MET A 69 -1.18 -17.10 -1.21
N VAL A 70 -0.96 -17.34 0.07
CA VAL A 70 -1.53 -16.53 1.17
C VAL A 70 -0.46 -16.28 2.22
N TYR A 71 -0.26 -15.03 2.61
CA TYR A 71 0.53 -14.69 3.79
C TYR A 71 -0.40 -14.41 4.99
N SER A 72 0.07 -14.70 6.20
CA SER A 72 -0.66 -14.36 7.43
C SER A 72 0.31 -14.05 8.57
N PHE A 73 0.23 -12.85 9.13
CA PHE A 73 1.10 -12.42 10.24
C PHE A 73 0.32 -11.64 11.30
N PRO A 74 0.77 -11.66 12.57
CA PRO A 74 0.17 -10.85 13.63
C PRO A 74 0.57 -9.37 13.50
N SER A 75 -0.38 -8.46 13.69
CA SER A 75 -0.11 -7.02 13.80
C SER A 75 -1.19 -6.31 14.61
N GLY A 76 -0.80 -5.51 15.60
CA GLY A 76 -1.74 -4.71 16.40
C GLY A 76 -2.85 -5.53 17.08
N GLY A 77 -2.52 -6.74 17.56
CA GLY A 77 -3.49 -7.65 18.18
C GLY A 77 -4.47 -8.33 17.21
N LYS A 78 -4.33 -8.12 15.90
CA LYS A 78 -5.13 -8.78 14.85
C LYS A 78 -4.22 -9.63 13.96
N ARG A 79 -4.79 -10.66 13.32
CA ARG A 79 -4.11 -11.36 12.22
C ARG A 79 -4.43 -10.64 10.92
N ILE A 80 -3.39 -10.29 10.17
CA ILE A 80 -3.52 -9.75 8.82
C ILE A 80 -3.25 -10.90 7.87
N THR A 81 -4.21 -11.17 6.99
CA THR A 81 -4.13 -12.22 5.97
C THR A 81 -4.42 -11.57 4.61
N GLY A 82 -3.63 -11.91 3.61
CA GLY A 82 -3.79 -11.37 2.26
C GLY A 82 -3.23 -12.30 1.19
N LEU A 83 -3.59 -12.02 -0.06
CA LEU A 83 -3.05 -12.73 -1.21
C LEU A 83 -1.65 -12.23 -1.52
N SER A 84 -0.75 -13.17 -1.74
CA SER A 84 0.55 -12.89 -2.30
C SER A 84 0.45 -12.56 -3.80
N TRP A 85 1.57 -12.17 -4.41
CA TRP A 85 1.67 -12.02 -5.86
C TRP A 85 1.24 -13.29 -6.60
N VAL A 86 1.76 -14.45 -6.19
CA VAL A 86 1.37 -15.73 -6.82
C VAL A 86 -0.10 -16.04 -6.58
N GLY A 87 -0.61 -15.82 -5.36
CA GLY A 87 -2.04 -16.00 -5.06
C GLY A 87 -2.94 -15.10 -5.90
N THR A 88 -2.52 -13.86 -6.16
CA THR A 88 -3.23 -12.92 -7.02
C THR A 88 -3.28 -13.44 -8.47
N LYS A 89 -2.15 -13.87 -9.03
CA LYS A 89 -2.11 -14.43 -10.40
C LYS A 89 -2.96 -15.70 -10.52
N THR A 90 -2.83 -16.63 -9.57
CA THR A 90 -3.61 -17.88 -9.59
C THR A 90 -5.11 -17.59 -9.52
N LEU A 91 -5.54 -16.68 -8.64
CA LEU A 91 -6.95 -16.29 -8.58
C LEU A 91 -7.44 -15.69 -9.90
N ILE A 92 -6.64 -14.85 -10.55
CA ILE A 92 -6.99 -14.26 -11.84
C ILE A 92 -7.13 -15.32 -12.94
N VAL A 93 -6.22 -16.30 -12.98
CA VAL A 93 -6.30 -17.44 -13.91
C VAL A 93 -7.54 -18.30 -13.64
N GLU A 94 -7.82 -18.63 -12.38
CA GLU A 94 -8.99 -19.43 -11.99
C GLU A 94 -10.31 -18.70 -12.27
N ALA A 95 -10.38 -17.41 -11.98
CA ALA A 95 -11.60 -16.62 -12.14
C ALA A 95 -11.86 -16.26 -13.61
N GLY A 96 -10.81 -16.13 -14.42
CA GLY A 96 -10.89 -15.77 -15.83
C GLY A 96 -11.44 -14.35 -16.07
N ASN A 97 -11.51 -13.93 -17.33
CA ASN A 97 -12.13 -12.66 -17.76
C ASN A 97 -11.51 -11.39 -17.15
N TYR A 98 -10.25 -11.45 -16.76
CA TYR A 98 -9.45 -10.27 -16.44
C TYR A 98 -8.36 -10.08 -17.48
N ALA A 99 -8.06 -8.82 -17.80
CA ALA A 99 -6.98 -8.46 -18.71
C ALA A 99 -6.12 -7.36 -18.09
N ILE A 100 -4.82 -7.41 -18.35
CA ILE A 100 -3.90 -6.32 -18.08
C ILE A 100 -3.56 -5.68 -19.43
N GLU A 101 -3.66 -4.37 -19.51
CA GLU A 101 -3.25 -3.61 -20.70
C GLU A 101 -1.77 -3.26 -20.66
N ASP A 102 -1.26 -2.77 -21.78
CA ASP A 102 0.13 -2.34 -21.89
C ASP A 102 0.48 -1.32 -20.79
N PRO A 103 1.53 -1.60 -20.01
CA PRO A 103 1.94 -0.73 -18.91
C PRO A 103 2.53 0.56 -19.46
N HIS A 104 2.21 1.68 -18.80
CA HIS A 104 2.92 2.92 -19.01
C HIS A 104 4.14 2.98 -18.08
N ILE A 105 5.33 2.99 -18.66
CA ILE A 105 6.61 2.97 -17.93
C ILE A 105 7.29 4.32 -18.12
N VAL A 106 7.68 4.93 -17.00
CA VAL A 106 8.47 6.15 -16.95
C VAL A 106 9.75 5.86 -16.18
N GLU A 107 10.88 5.96 -16.87
CA GLU A 107 12.20 5.88 -16.25
C GLU A 107 12.65 7.28 -15.83
N THR A 108 13.14 7.40 -14.60
CA THR A 108 13.76 8.61 -14.05
C THR A 108 15.23 8.36 -13.76
N ALA A 109 15.96 9.38 -13.30
CA ALA A 109 17.34 9.21 -12.87
C ALA A 109 17.48 8.13 -11.78
N ASP A 110 16.54 8.09 -10.83
CA ASP A 110 16.71 7.35 -9.57
C ASP A 110 15.73 6.18 -9.43
N ALA A 111 14.68 6.10 -10.27
CA ALA A 111 13.60 5.13 -10.12
C ALA A 111 12.90 4.77 -11.43
N PHE A 112 12.22 3.63 -11.43
CA PHE A 112 11.20 3.26 -12.41
C PHE A 112 9.81 3.52 -11.84
N ARG A 113 8.97 4.21 -12.60
CA ARG A 113 7.54 4.43 -12.31
C ARG A 113 6.72 3.69 -13.34
N VAL A 114 5.82 2.83 -12.87
CA VAL A 114 4.96 2.04 -13.75
C VAL A 114 3.52 2.24 -13.36
N VAL A 115 2.66 2.48 -14.36
CA VAL A 115 1.21 2.48 -14.22
C VAL A 115 0.63 1.39 -15.11
N CYS A 116 -0.11 0.47 -14.50
CA CYS A 116 -0.81 -0.61 -15.18
C CYS A 116 -2.31 -0.38 -15.11
N ARG A 117 -3.01 -0.70 -16.20
CA ARG A 117 -4.46 -0.73 -16.24
C ARG A 117 -4.93 -2.18 -16.30
N ALA A 118 -5.81 -2.57 -15.39
CA ALA A 118 -6.48 -3.87 -15.41
C ALA A 118 -7.96 -3.69 -15.75
N ARG A 119 -8.53 -4.63 -16.51
CA ARG A 119 -9.95 -4.67 -16.89
C ARG A 119 -10.62 -5.94 -16.41
N ASP A 120 -11.83 -5.80 -15.89
CA ASP A 120 -12.76 -6.90 -15.65
C ASP A 120 -13.73 -6.90 -16.83
N LEU A 121 -13.59 -7.91 -17.68
CA LEU A 121 -14.37 -8.03 -18.92
C LEU A 121 -15.82 -8.45 -18.64
N THR A 122 -16.09 -9.02 -17.47
CA THR A 122 -17.46 -9.41 -17.06
C THR A 122 -18.26 -8.19 -16.64
N ARG A 123 -17.67 -7.33 -15.81
CA ARG A 123 -18.33 -6.12 -15.29
C ARG A 123 -18.08 -4.87 -16.15
N ASN A 124 -17.22 -4.99 -17.15
CA ASN A 124 -16.76 -3.91 -18.03
C ASN A 124 -16.25 -2.69 -17.24
N ILE A 125 -15.46 -2.95 -16.19
CA ILE A 125 -14.81 -1.91 -15.39
C ILE A 125 -13.29 -2.00 -15.57
N ALA A 126 -12.62 -0.87 -15.38
CA ALA A 126 -11.16 -0.79 -15.44
C ALA A 126 -10.63 0.01 -14.26
N LEU A 127 -9.57 -0.48 -13.64
CA LEU A 127 -8.88 0.19 -12.54
C LEU A 127 -7.38 0.20 -12.78
N TYR A 128 -6.71 1.13 -12.11
CA TYR A 128 -5.28 1.35 -12.27
C TYR A 128 -4.53 0.86 -11.03
N GLY A 129 -3.30 0.42 -11.27
CA GLY A 129 -2.30 0.18 -10.26
C GLY A 129 -1.02 0.92 -10.64
N ALA A 130 -0.33 1.46 -9.65
CA ALA A 130 0.94 2.15 -9.86
C ALA A 130 2.00 1.60 -8.91
N ALA A 131 3.25 1.66 -9.33
CA ALA A 131 4.40 1.37 -8.49
C ALA A 131 5.57 2.29 -8.85
N GLU A 132 6.34 2.66 -7.84
CA GLU A 132 7.64 3.31 -7.99
C GLU A 132 8.67 2.43 -7.29
N VAL A 133 9.76 2.10 -7.99
CA VAL A 133 10.85 1.29 -7.45
C VAL A 133 12.17 2.01 -7.74
N PRO A 134 13.00 2.29 -6.71
CA PRO A 134 14.31 2.90 -6.91
C PRO A 134 15.23 1.95 -7.69
N LYS A 135 16.12 2.51 -8.52
CA LYS A 135 17.15 1.75 -9.24
C LYS A 135 18.23 1.19 -8.33
N ARG A 136 18.29 1.65 -7.08
CA ARG A 136 19.28 1.23 -6.09
C ARG A 136 18.58 0.52 -4.93
N MET A 137 19.18 -0.58 -4.49
CA MET A 137 18.74 -1.32 -3.31
C MET A 137 19.78 -1.21 -2.19
N LYS A 138 19.28 -1.14 -0.96
CA LYS A 138 20.12 -1.17 0.24
C LYS A 138 20.49 -2.61 0.58
N THR A 139 21.78 -2.87 0.70
CA THR A 139 22.35 -4.11 1.22
C THR A 139 23.03 -3.83 2.56
N ARG A 140 23.49 -4.90 3.23
CA ARG A 140 24.27 -4.77 4.47
C ARG A 140 25.56 -3.96 4.25
N ASP A 141 26.12 -4.01 3.05
CA ASP A 141 27.45 -3.48 2.72
C ASP A 141 27.38 -2.15 1.94
N GLY A 142 26.18 -1.61 1.66
CA GLY A 142 26.00 -0.31 1.00
C GLY A 142 24.77 -0.25 0.09
N GLU A 143 24.79 0.65 -0.90
CA GLU A 143 23.74 0.75 -1.93
C GLU A 143 24.27 0.29 -3.29
N ILE A 144 23.69 -0.79 -3.80
CA ILE A 144 24.01 -1.35 -5.12
C ILE A 144 22.89 -1.08 -6.11
N GLU A 145 23.20 -1.17 -7.41
CA GLU A 145 22.20 -1.16 -8.46
C GLU A 145 21.32 -2.42 -8.36
N ASP A 146 20.01 -2.26 -8.47
CA ASP A 146 19.04 -3.34 -8.50
C ASP A 146 18.73 -3.72 -9.96
N PRO A 147 19.33 -4.82 -10.48
CA PRO A 147 19.13 -5.22 -11.87
C PRO A 147 17.68 -5.61 -12.16
N PHE A 148 16.86 -5.86 -11.13
CA PHE A 148 15.46 -6.25 -11.26
C PHE A 148 14.49 -5.10 -10.97
N ALA A 149 14.97 -3.87 -10.77
CA ALA A 149 14.11 -2.73 -10.39
C ALA A 149 12.93 -2.50 -11.33
N LEU A 150 13.16 -2.57 -12.66
CA LEU A 150 12.09 -2.43 -13.65
C LEU A 150 11.07 -3.57 -13.55
N SER A 151 11.53 -4.82 -13.48
CA SER A 151 10.67 -6.00 -13.37
C SER A 151 9.85 -5.98 -12.08
N LYS A 152 10.45 -5.55 -10.96
CA LYS A 152 9.75 -5.33 -9.69
C LYS A 152 8.67 -4.26 -9.83
N ALA A 153 8.98 -3.12 -10.45
CA ALA A 153 8.02 -2.04 -10.63
C ALA A 153 6.83 -2.50 -11.49
N LEU A 154 7.10 -3.23 -12.57
CA LEU A 154 6.07 -3.79 -13.44
C LEU A 154 5.16 -4.77 -12.68
N SER A 155 5.73 -5.78 -12.02
CA SER A 155 4.96 -6.77 -11.27
C SER A 155 4.16 -6.15 -10.12
N LYS A 156 4.73 -5.18 -9.38
CA LYS A 156 4.01 -4.45 -8.32
C LYS A 156 2.84 -3.65 -8.89
N ALA A 157 3.03 -2.95 -10.02
CA ALA A 157 1.96 -2.17 -10.65
C ALA A 157 0.85 -3.07 -11.18
N GLN A 158 1.18 -4.21 -11.79
CA GLN A 158 0.22 -5.22 -12.24
C GLN A 158 -0.58 -5.80 -11.07
N ARG A 159 0.09 -6.22 -9.99
CA ARG A 159 -0.55 -6.69 -8.76
C ARG A 159 -1.53 -5.65 -8.22
N ASN A 160 -1.09 -4.39 -8.10
CA ASN A 160 -1.92 -3.30 -7.57
C ASN A 160 -3.18 -3.09 -8.43
N ALA A 161 -3.04 -3.14 -9.75
CA ALA A 161 -4.16 -2.99 -10.67
C ALA A 161 -5.18 -4.13 -10.50
N LEU A 162 -4.70 -5.38 -10.43
CA LEU A 162 -5.54 -6.56 -10.24
C LEU A 162 -6.21 -6.59 -8.86
N GLN A 163 -5.47 -6.29 -7.78
CA GLN A 163 -6.02 -6.27 -6.43
C GLN A 163 -7.10 -5.19 -6.24
N ASN A 164 -6.95 -4.04 -6.90
CA ASN A 164 -7.99 -3.00 -6.90
C ASN A 164 -9.27 -3.47 -7.60
N LEU A 165 -9.16 -4.35 -8.58
CA LEU A 165 -10.24 -4.85 -9.41
C LEU A 165 -10.96 -6.06 -8.80
N LEU A 166 -10.24 -6.89 -8.06
CA LEU A 166 -10.77 -8.13 -7.49
C LEU A 166 -11.82 -7.85 -6.41
N PRO A 167 -13.04 -8.42 -6.53
CA PRO A 167 -14.06 -8.32 -5.49
C PRO A 167 -13.58 -8.92 -4.16
N LYS A 168 -13.72 -8.18 -3.05
CA LYS A 168 -13.26 -8.62 -1.73
C LYS A 168 -13.82 -9.99 -1.30
N LYS A 169 -15.07 -10.29 -1.68
CA LYS A 169 -15.71 -11.59 -1.40
C LYS A 169 -14.98 -12.74 -2.09
N LEU A 170 -14.64 -12.56 -3.37
CA LEU A 170 -13.91 -13.55 -4.15
C LEU A 170 -12.51 -13.81 -3.55
N VAL A 171 -11.82 -12.74 -3.15
CA VAL A 171 -10.51 -12.84 -2.47
C VAL A 171 -10.62 -13.61 -1.15
N ALA A 172 -11.62 -13.30 -0.32
CA ALA A 172 -11.81 -13.98 0.96
C ALA A 172 -12.15 -15.47 0.80
N GLU A 173 -12.99 -15.82 -0.17
CA GLU A 173 -13.33 -17.21 -0.51
C GLU A 173 -12.10 -17.97 -0.99
N PHE A 174 -11.29 -17.36 -1.85
CA PHE A 174 -10.06 -17.96 -2.35
C PHE A 174 -9.00 -18.14 -1.25
N ILE A 175 -8.82 -17.15 -0.38
CA ILE A 175 -7.96 -17.28 0.81
C ILE A 175 -8.42 -18.44 1.69
N THR A 176 -9.73 -18.56 1.94
CA THR A 176 -10.30 -19.66 2.72
C THR A 176 -10.03 -21.02 2.07
N LYS A 177 -10.21 -21.13 0.75
CA LYS A 177 -9.88 -22.32 -0.04
C LYS A 177 -8.40 -22.71 0.10
N CYS A 178 -7.49 -21.74 -0.03
CA CYS A 178 -6.04 -21.95 0.10
C CYS A 178 -5.61 -22.38 1.51
N MET A 179 -6.26 -21.87 2.56
CA MET A 179 -5.96 -22.22 3.96
C MET A 179 -6.60 -23.55 4.40
N ALA A 180 -7.75 -23.92 3.83
CA ALA A 180 -8.46 -25.16 4.17
C ALA A 180 -7.83 -26.40 3.50
N ALA A 181 -7.35 -26.26 2.26
CA ALA A 181 -6.38 -27.18 1.71
C ALA A 181 -5.07 -27.02 2.50
N LYS A 182 -4.36 -28.08 2.87
CA LYS A 182 -2.97 -27.96 3.36
C LYS A 182 -2.02 -27.55 2.21
N GLY A 183 -2.26 -26.38 1.60
CA GLY A 183 -1.66 -25.87 0.38
C GLY A 183 -2.20 -26.55 -0.89
N PRO A 184 -2.73 -25.82 -1.89
CA PRO A 184 -2.97 -26.39 -3.21
C PRO A 184 -1.62 -26.70 -3.88
N LYS A 185 -1.38 -27.96 -4.23
CA LYS A 185 -0.33 -28.34 -5.19
C LYS A 185 -0.85 -28.01 -6.59
N VAL A 186 -0.50 -26.85 -7.12
CA VAL A 186 -0.80 -26.54 -8.52
C VAL A 186 0.28 -27.19 -9.36
N ARG A 187 -0.03 -28.35 -9.97
CA ARG A 187 0.83 -28.93 -11.03
C ARG A 187 0.63 -28.10 -12.29
N PHE A 188 1.68 -27.44 -12.76
CA PHE A 188 1.77 -26.97 -14.12
C PHE A 188 1.80 -28.20 -15.05
N GLN A 189 0.88 -28.28 -16.02
CA GLN A 189 0.94 -29.25 -17.13
C GLN A 189 1.68 -28.63 -18.31
#